data_AF-A0A6G6SJF0-F1
#
_entry.id   AF-A0A6G6SJF0-F1
#
_cell.length_a   1.000
_cell.length_b   1.000
_cell.length_c   1.000
_cell.angle_alpha   90.00
_cell.angle_beta   90.00
_cell.angle_gamma   90.00
#
_symmetry.space_group_name_H-M   'P 1'
#
loop_
_entity.id
_entity.type
_entity.pdbx_description
1 polymer ?
#
loop_
_entity_poly.entity_id
_entity_poly.type
_entity_poly.pdbx_seq_one_letter_code
_entity_poly.pdbx_strand_id
1 'polypeptide(L)'
;MEDDCMTLKEFAGKLKLSPSTIYKNPPKYYMFKVGGSWRANKDSLKKFEQAQFNDNNVYRLAVVGGRRNLKCRSTKEVTHTGLMSHLQVEKELGDLLAPRTR
;
A
#
# COMPACT_ATOMS: atom_id res chain seq x y z
N MET A 1 24.32 9.70 23.53
CA MET A 1 22.94 9.68 23.00
C MET A 1 22.46 8.26 23.18
N GLU A 2 21.66 7.99 24.21
CA GLU A 2 21.11 6.65 24.45
C GLU A 2 20.02 6.41 23.41
N ASP A 3 20.39 5.71 22.34
CA ASP A 3 19.43 5.26 21.32
C ASP A 3 18.62 4.10 21.89
N ASP A 4 17.63 4.44 22.72
CA ASP A 4 16.67 3.49 23.29
C ASP A 4 15.99 2.70 22.17
N CYS A 5 16.44 1.47 22.00
CA CYS A 5 15.92 0.53 21.04
C CYS A 5 14.61 -0.06 21.57
N MET A 6 13.49 0.34 20.95
CA MET A 6 12.16 -0.16 21.26
C MET A 6 12.00 -1.61 20.79
N THR A 7 11.27 -2.38 21.59
CA THR A 7 10.78 -3.70 21.19
C THR A 7 9.68 -3.58 20.14
N LEU A 8 9.43 -4.68 19.43
CA LEU A 8 8.31 -4.77 18.47
C LEU A 8 6.96 -4.41 19.12
N LYS A 9 6.72 -4.81 20.37
CA LYS A 9 5.46 -4.54 21.07
C LYS A 9 5.27 -3.05 21.37
N GLU A 10 6.32 -2.39 21.87
CA GLU A 10 6.30 -0.95 22.13
C GLU A 10 6.13 -0.15 20.85
N PHE A 11 6.85 -0.56 19.79
CA PHE A 11 6.75 0.07 18.48
C PHE A 11 5.36 -0.09 17.86
N ALA A 12 4.75 -1.28 18.01
CA ALA A 12 3.36 -1.52 17.60
C ALA A 12 2.36 -0.64 18.35
N GLY A 13 2.56 -0.46 19.66
CA GLY A 13 1.75 0.43 20.49
C GLY A 13 1.80 1.88 20.01
N LYS A 14 3.00 2.39 19.66
CA LYS A 14 3.16 3.75 19.12
C LYS A 14 2.46 3.95 17.78
N LEU A 15 2.54 2.96 16.90
CA LEU A 15 1.86 2.99 15.60
C LEU A 15 0.37 2.66 15.67
N LYS A 16 -0.16 2.29 16.84
CA LYS A 16 -1.53 1.77 17.01
C LYS A 16 -1.84 0.60 16.07
N LEU A 17 -0.84 -0.25 15.83
CA LEU A 17 -0.94 -1.43 14.98
C LEU A 17 -0.86 -2.71 15.81
N SER A 18 -1.39 -3.81 15.25
CA SER A 18 -1.21 -5.11 15.88
C SER A 18 0.27 -5.55 15.77
N PRO A 19 0.85 -6.17 16.82
CA PRO A 19 2.21 -6.70 16.76
C PRO A 19 2.41 -7.71 15.63
N SER A 20 1.39 -8.51 15.32
CA SER A 20 1.44 -9.51 14.24
C SER A 20 1.54 -8.86 12.86
N THR A 21 0.91 -7.71 12.64
CA THR A 21 1.05 -6.93 11.39
C THR A 21 2.50 -6.53 11.16
N ILE A 22 3.19 -6.06 12.20
CA ILE A 22 4.59 -5.64 12.12
C ILE A 22 5.51 -6.86 11.92
N TYR A 23 5.23 -7.95 12.63
CA TYR A 23 6.02 -9.18 12.54
C TYR A 23 6.01 -9.82 11.14
N LYS A 24 4.92 -9.66 10.37
CA LYS A 24 4.83 -10.17 8.99
C LYS A 24 5.79 -9.48 8.02
N ASN A 25 6.11 -8.20 8.24
CA ASN A 25 7.05 -7.47 7.39
C ASN A 25 7.82 -6.39 8.18
N PRO A 26 8.75 -6.78 9.05
CA PRO A 26 9.53 -5.83 9.86
C PRO A 26 10.35 -4.81 9.06
N PRO A 27 10.95 -5.15 7.89
CA PRO A 27 11.67 -4.19 7.07
C PRO A 27 10.81 -3.01 6.59
N LYS A 28 9.52 -3.22 6.29
CA LYS A 28 8.58 -2.15 5.91
C LYS A 28 8.46 -1.06 6.99
N TYR A 29 8.70 -1.43 8.24
CA TYR A 29 8.63 -0.56 9.40
C TYR A 29 9.99 -0.01 9.82
N TYR A 30 11.00 -0.11 8.94
CA TYR A 30 12.37 0.33 9.20
C TYR A 30 12.97 -0.30 10.47
N MET A 31 12.51 -1.50 10.84
CA MET A 31 13.07 -2.26 11.96
C MET A 31 14.39 -2.91 11.55
N PHE A 32 15.27 -3.10 12.52
CA PHE A 32 16.57 -3.73 12.35
C PHE A 32 16.75 -4.87 13.35
N LYS A 33 17.63 -5.83 13.04
CA LYS A 33 17.92 -6.96 13.92
C LYS A 33 19.04 -6.60 14.91
N VAL A 34 18.81 -6.87 16.18
CA VAL A 34 19.82 -6.82 17.26
C VAL A 34 19.76 -8.15 18.00
N GLY A 35 20.85 -8.92 17.96
CA GLY A 35 20.92 -10.23 18.64
C GLY A 35 19.79 -11.19 18.22
N GLY A 36 19.39 -11.18 16.94
CA GLY A 36 18.31 -12.02 16.40
C GLY A 36 16.89 -11.49 16.64
N SER A 37 16.72 -10.45 17.45
CA SER A 37 15.41 -9.81 17.71
C SER A 37 15.22 -8.56 16.87
N TRP A 38 13.99 -8.33 16.40
CA TRP A 38 13.63 -7.09 15.71
C TRP A 38 13.47 -5.94 16.70
N ARG A 39 14.15 -4.83 16.42
CA ARG A 39 14.16 -3.58 17.19
C ARG A 39 13.88 -2.40 16.28
N ALA A 40 13.39 -1.32 16.87
CA ALA A 40 13.18 -0.05 16.19
C ALA A 40 13.70 1.08 17.07
N ASN A 41 14.27 2.13 16.47
CA ASN A 41 14.65 3.33 17.18
C ASN A 41 13.67 4.48 16.85
N LYS A 42 13.91 5.66 17.40
CA LYS A 42 13.10 6.86 17.10
C LYS A 42 13.19 7.24 15.61
N ASP A 43 14.32 6.99 14.96
CA ASP A 43 14.47 7.25 13.52
C ASP A 43 13.62 6.33 12.66
N SER A 44 13.47 5.06 13.02
CA SER A 44 12.57 4.11 12.35
C SER A 44 11.14 4.63 12.33
N LEU A 45 10.69 5.22 13.46
CA LEU A 45 9.36 5.83 13.57
C LEU A 45 9.25 7.04 12.64
N LYS A 46 10.22 7.95 12.69
CA LYS A 46 10.24 9.15 11.85
C LYS A 46 10.26 8.81 10.35
N LYS A 47 11.04 7.80 9.95
CA LYS A 47 11.09 7.31 8.56
C LYS A 47 9.76 6.72 8.12
N PHE A 48 9.10 5.96 9.00
CA PHE A 48 7.78 5.42 8.71
C PHE A 48 6.73 6.52 8.51
N GLU A 49 6.69 7.51 9.41
CA GLU A 49 5.78 8.66 9.29
C GLU A 49 6.03 9.42 7.99
N GLN A 50 7.29 9.76 7.70
CA GLN A 50 7.67 10.46 6.45
C GLN A 50 7.30 9.67 5.20
N ALA A 51 7.54 8.35 5.18
CA ALA A 51 7.17 7.49 4.06
C ALA A 51 5.65 7.46 3.86
N GLN A 52 4.86 7.40 4.94
CA GLN A 52 3.40 7.44 4.87
C GLN A 52 2.88 8.74 4.26
N PHE A 53 3.52 9.88 4.53
CA PHE A 53 3.16 11.17 3.91
C PHE A 53 3.54 11.25 2.43
N ASN A 54 4.62 10.58 2.02
CA ASN A 54 5.09 10.57 0.64
C ASN A 54 4.30 9.58 -0.25
N ASP A 55 3.76 8.51 0.33
CA ASP A 55 2.92 7.53 -0.38
C ASP A 55 1.49 8.01 -0.67
N ASN A 56 1.17 9.28 -0.35
CA ASN A 56 -0.13 9.92 -0.61
C ASN A 56 -0.54 10.01 -2.10
N ASN A 57 0.25 9.47 -3.02
CA ASN A 57 -0.21 9.23 -4.40
C ASN A 57 -1.32 8.16 -4.49
N VAL A 58 -1.58 7.37 -3.45
CA VAL A 58 -2.71 6.42 -3.44
C VAL A 58 -4.06 7.11 -3.19
N TYR A 59 -4.09 8.23 -2.45
CA TYR A 59 -5.34 8.95 -2.14
C TYR A 59 -5.73 10.01 -3.18
N ARG A 60 -4.85 10.35 -4.14
CA ARG A 60 -5.18 11.25 -5.26
C ARG A 60 -6.04 10.61 -6.36
N LEU A 61 -6.34 9.32 -6.27
CA LEU A 61 -7.24 8.63 -7.21
C LEU A 61 -8.72 8.71 -6.81
N ALA A 62 -9.05 9.37 -5.69
CA ALA A 62 -10.42 9.53 -5.25
C ALA A 62 -10.97 10.92 -5.64
N VAL A 63 -11.90 10.90 -6.58
CA VAL A 63 -12.94 11.92 -6.82
C VAL A 63 -12.51 13.13 -7.68
N VAL A 64 -12.40 12.92 -8.99
CA VAL A 64 -12.87 13.91 -9.97
C VAL A 64 -13.96 13.23 -10.80
N GLY A 65 -15.21 13.42 -10.42
CA GLY A 65 -16.36 12.84 -11.13
C GLY A 65 -17.65 13.08 -10.39
N GLY A 66 -18.35 14.15 -10.77
CA GLY A 66 -19.65 14.52 -10.22
C GLY A 66 -20.69 13.39 -10.30
N ARG A 67 -21.64 13.46 -9.36
CA ARG A 67 -22.84 12.64 -9.20
C ARG A 67 -23.40 12.08 -10.52
N ARG A 68 -22.94 10.89 -10.94
CA ARG A 68 -23.63 9.88 -11.77
C ARG A 68 -22.66 8.73 -11.99
N ASN A 69 -22.95 7.59 -11.35
CA ASN A 69 -22.27 6.29 -11.50
C ASN A 69 -20.86 6.19 -10.87
N LEU A 70 -20.80 5.94 -9.56
CA LEU A 70 -19.59 5.45 -8.88
C LEU A 70 -19.32 3.99 -9.29
N LYS A 71 -18.76 3.79 -10.49
CA LYS A 71 -18.02 2.56 -10.78
C LYS A 71 -16.58 2.78 -10.34
N CYS A 72 -16.17 2.08 -9.29
CA CYS A 72 -14.78 2.00 -8.87
C CYS A 72 -13.95 1.50 -10.06
N ARG A 73 -13.02 2.31 -10.57
CA ARG A 73 -12.10 1.91 -11.65
C ARG A 73 -10.86 1.17 -11.14
N SER A 74 -10.89 0.71 -9.89
CA SER A 74 -9.78 -0.02 -9.29
C SER A 74 -9.70 -1.41 -9.93
N THR A 75 -8.63 -1.66 -10.68
CA THR A 75 -8.26 -3.01 -11.18
C THR A 75 -7.66 -3.89 -10.09
N LYS A 76 -7.47 -3.38 -8.85
CA LYS A 76 -6.72 -4.08 -7.79
C LYS A 76 -7.45 -5.28 -7.17
N GLU A 77 -8.73 -5.49 -7.50
CA GLU A 77 -9.47 -6.69 -7.06
C GLU A 77 -9.75 -7.69 -8.19
N VAL A 78 -9.30 -7.43 -9.42
CA VAL A 78 -9.36 -8.45 -10.47
C VAL A 78 -8.08 -9.27 -10.40
N THR A 79 -8.06 -10.27 -9.51
CA THR A 79 -7.19 -11.42 -9.72
C THR A 79 -7.60 -12.08 -11.03
N HIS A 80 -6.92 -11.75 -12.13
CA HIS A 80 -7.01 -12.53 -13.36
C HIS A 80 -6.38 -13.90 -13.08
N THR A 81 -7.17 -14.84 -12.55
CA THR A 81 -6.80 -16.26 -12.38
C THR A 81 -6.82 -17.02 -13.71
N GLY A 82 -6.46 -16.35 -14.81
CA GLY A 82 -6.37 -16.95 -16.13
C GLY A 82 -5.36 -16.22 -16.98
N LEU A 83 -4.55 -16.99 -17.71
CA LEU A 83 -3.76 -16.48 -18.84
C LEU A 83 -4.72 -15.83 -19.84
N MET A 84 -4.89 -14.52 -19.75
CA MET A 84 -5.64 -13.78 -20.77
C MET A 84 -4.80 -13.76 -22.05
N SER A 85 -5.36 -14.30 -23.12
CA SER A 85 -4.69 -14.27 -24.43
C SER A 85 -4.63 -12.84 -24.97
N HIS A 86 -3.55 -12.52 -25.70
CA HIS A 86 -3.30 -11.18 -26.27
C HIS A 86 -4.49 -10.63 -27.08
N LEU A 87 -5.17 -11.52 -27.82
CA LEU A 87 -6.36 -11.19 -28.63
C LEU A 87 -7.52 -10.64 -27.80
N GLN A 88 -7.67 -11.10 -26.56
CA GLN A 88 -8.75 -10.68 -25.68
C GLN A 88 -8.50 -9.26 -25.13
N VAL A 89 -7.23 -8.94 -24.87
CA VAL A 89 -6.79 -7.60 -24.47
C VAL A 89 -7.01 -6.59 -25.61
N GLU A 90 -6.64 -6.96 -26.85
CA GLU A 90 -6.85 -6.10 -28.01
C GLU A 90 -8.32 -5.81 -28.28
N LYS A 91 -9.19 -6.82 -28.10
CA LYS A 91 -10.64 -6.65 -28.27
C LYS A 91 -11.23 -5.73 -27.20
N GLU A 92 -10.89 -5.95 -25.93
CA GLU A 92 -11.34 -5.08 -24.84
C GLU A 92 -10.84 -3.65 -24.99
N LEU A 93 -9.59 -3.46 -25.45
CA LEU A 93 -9.05 -2.14 -25.74
C LEU A 93 -9.77 -1.47 -26.92
N GLY A 94 -10.07 -2.23 -27.97
CA GLY A 94 -10.86 -1.76 -29.11
C GLY A 94 -12.25 -1.27 -28.71
N ASP A 95 -12.96 -2.04 -27.89
CA ASP A 95 -14.29 -1.68 -27.39
C ASP A 95 -14.27 -0.41 -26.51
N LEU A 96 -13.19 -0.20 -25.74
CA LEU A 96 -13.02 1.00 -24.91
C LEU A 96 -12.68 2.26 -25.71
N LEU A 97 -11.95 2.10 -26.81
CA LEU A 97 -11.55 3.19 -27.70
C LEU A 97 -12.61 3.51 -28.77
N ALA A 98 -13.62 2.66 -28.92
CA ALA A 98 -14.71 2.89 -29.85
C ALA A 98 -15.42 4.22 -29.54
N PRO A 99 -15.63 5.09 -30.54
CA PRO A 99 -16.39 6.31 -30.36
C PRO A 99 -17.79 5.94 -29.84
N ARG A 100 -18.18 6.49 -28.69
CA ARG A 100 -19.56 6.36 -28.22
C ARG A 100 -20.47 7.08 -29.20
N THR A 101 -21.05 6.34 -30.13
CA THR A 101 -22.16 6.80 -30.96
C THR A 101 -23.29 7.24 -30.03
N ARG A 102 -23.66 8.51 -30.15
CA ARG A 102 -24.74 9.14 -29.39
C ARG A 102 -26.06 8.99 -30.12
#